data_AF-A0A7S0DKB8-F1
#
_entry.id   AF-A0A7S0DKB8-F1
#
_cell.length_a   1.000
_cell.length_b   1.000
_cell.length_c   1.000
_cell.angle_alpha   90.00
_cell.angle_beta   90.00
_cell.angle_gamma   90.00
#
_symmetry.space_group_name_H-M   'P 1'
#
loop_
_entity.id
_entity.type
_entity.pdbx_description
1 polymer ?
#
loop_
_entity_poly.entity_id
_entity_poly.type
_entity_poly.pdbx_seq_one_letter_code
_entity_poly.pdbx_strand_id
1 'polypeptide(L)'
;MTSDATHEDTVAFFKKSPEAEKHRGGLPAEDIRCFRQGMMYCINKEGKKVMLAGTGKLARSPNGNGGIYAAMRDKGILKDMRDRGVKYLHVYCVDNALAKIADPYFLGYCIETKADAGNKVLQKHDPDERVGVMCVRNGMPAIYEYSEISDKNKYMREKNGGLTFGLASICIHYFTTDFLFRMCSDRDGKKLNGGIMPYHIARKKIPTIDAKGKVFKPKENNGIKLEMFIFDAFNYAKNMKCFIVDRFGEFSPVKNPPGIGKLAAPDVARADVNRYHLSLLSKAGLSLLKAVSEKLDIAESNFKPSLLAQTAVKSVKAGVPMLVYVHGEKINRDGVMESWCPDCRVASKILFEELKEREAKGKGYILITLPVARAGYKGNASHMYRTNPDMKIEGVPTLFLWTTKGPIAQRTLGEAGCQSPEKVKNFLDYSYAISARNVEIPAKLSYDGEGLESAVADSLKLADPLAQWCSPGVQ
;
A
#
# COMPACT_ATOMS: atom_id res chain seq x y z
N MET A 1 -4.96 3.13 -20.84
CA MET A 1 -4.06 4.27 -21.14
C MET A 1 -2.62 3.85 -20.90
N THR A 2 -1.70 4.15 -21.83
CA THR A 2 -0.26 3.82 -21.71
C THR A 2 0.61 5.08 -21.85
N SER A 3 1.90 4.98 -21.56
CA SER A 3 2.91 5.99 -21.92
C SER A 3 3.65 5.62 -23.20
N ASP A 4 4.45 6.52 -23.74
CA ASP A 4 5.34 6.23 -24.88
C ASP A 4 6.25 5.02 -24.61
N ALA A 5 6.78 4.91 -23.39
CA ALA A 5 7.69 3.85 -22.99
C ALA A 5 7.02 2.48 -22.78
N THR A 6 5.69 2.41 -22.71
CA THR A 6 4.95 1.18 -22.39
C THR A 6 3.98 0.77 -23.50
N HIS A 7 3.72 1.64 -24.48
CA HIS A 7 2.63 1.42 -25.44
C HIS A 7 2.86 0.20 -26.33
N GLU A 8 4.02 0.11 -26.98
CA GLU A 8 4.25 -0.95 -27.97
C GLU A 8 4.24 -2.33 -27.31
N ASP A 9 4.93 -2.49 -26.19
CA ASP A 9 4.93 -3.73 -25.41
C ASP A 9 3.52 -4.09 -24.93
N THR A 10 2.73 -3.12 -24.46
CA THR A 10 1.34 -3.36 -24.03
C THR A 10 0.45 -3.77 -25.20
N VAL A 11 0.57 -3.09 -26.34
CA VAL A 11 -0.21 -3.42 -27.54
C VAL A 11 0.15 -4.80 -28.04
N ALA A 12 1.44 -5.14 -28.09
CA ALA A 12 1.91 -6.47 -28.48
C ALA A 12 1.40 -7.54 -27.50
N PHE A 13 1.43 -7.27 -26.19
CA PHE A 13 0.92 -8.19 -25.17
C PHE A 13 -0.55 -8.57 -25.38
N PHE A 14 -1.37 -7.63 -25.88
CA PHE A 14 -2.80 -7.84 -26.16
C PHE A 14 -3.13 -8.17 -27.63
N LYS A 15 -2.19 -8.04 -28.59
CA LYS A 15 -2.45 -8.26 -30.03
C LYS A 15 -1.64 -9.42 -30.63
N LYS A 16 -2.37 -10.32 -31.30
CA LYS A 16 -1.89 -11.26 -32.34
C LYS A 16 -0.71 -12.16 -31.95
N SER A 17 -0.92 -12.96 -30.90
CA SER A 17 -0.31 -14.29 -30.75
C SER A 17 -1.38 -15.27 -30.25
N PRO A 18 -1.17 -16.60 -30.35
CA PRO A 18 -2.05 -17.58 -29.71
C PRO A 18 -2.24 -17.32 -28.20
N GLU A 19 -1.21 -16.81 -27.52
CA GLU A 19 -1.24 -16.44 -26.10
C GLU A 19 -2.07 -15.16 -25.84
N ALA A 20 -2.26 -14.31 -26.85
CA ALA A 20 -3.01 -13.06 -26.69
C ALA A 20 -4.49 -13.29 -26.35
N GLU A 21 -5.10 -14.41 -26.76
CA GLU A 21 -6.47 -14.74 -26.34
C GLU A 21 -6.56 -14.98 -24.82
N LYS A 22 -5.58 -15.68 -24.27
CA LYS A 22 -5.45 -15.90 -22.82
C LYS A 22 -5.23 -14.58 -22.08
N HIS A 23 -4.39 -13.68 -22.60
CA HIS A 23 -4.15 -12.37 -21.99
C HIS A 23 -5.37 -11.45 -22.00
N ARG A 24 -6.22 -11.57 -23.03
CA ARG A 24 -7.48 -10.83 -23.12
C ARG A 24 -8.58 -11.41 -22.22
N GLY A 25 -8.34 -12.56 -21.56
CA GLY A 25 -9.36 -13.23 -20.75
C GLY A 25 -10.60 -13.61 -21.55
N GLY A 26 -10.44 -13.91 -22.85
CA GLY A 26 -11.56 -14.18 -23.76
C GLY A 26 -12.25 -12.95 -24.35
N LEU A 27 -11.80 -11.72 -24.07
CA LEU A 27 -12.40 -10.51 -24.63
C LEU A 27 -12.07 -10.33 -26.13
N PRO A 28 -13.03 -9.86 -26.95
CA PRO A 28 -12.78 -9.47 -28.34
C PRO A 28 -11.69 -8.39 -28.43
N ALA A 29 -10.87 -8.44 -29.48
CA ALA A 29 -9.72 -7.54 -29.61
C ALA A 29 -10.18 -6.09 -29.89
N GLU A 30 -11.30 -5.94 -30.56
CA GLU A 30 -11.97 -4.68 -30.89
C GLU A 30 -12.50 -3.94 -29.65
N ASP A 31 -12.70 -4.65 -28.54
CA ASP A 31 -13.16 -4.07 -27.26
C ASP A 31 -12.00 -3.63 -26.35
N ILE A 32 -10.76 -3.90 -26.75
CA ILE A 32 -9.56 -3.46 -26.03
C ILE A 32 -8.93 -2.27 -26.76
N ARG A 33 -9.12 -1.08 -26.19
CA ARG A 33 -8.56 0.18 -26.72
C ARG A 33 -7.31 0.60 -25.94
N CYS A 34 -6.14 0.37 -26.53
CA CYS A 34 -4.88 0.94 -26.04
C CYS A 34 -4.66 2.34 -26.64
N PHE A 35 -4.51 3.36 -25.79
CA PHE A 35 -4.24 4.73 -26.21
C PHE A 35 -3.17 5.38 -25.33
N ARG A 36 -2.33 6.22 -25.95
CA ARG A 36 -1.20 6.91 -25.30
C ARG A 36 -1.65 8.19 -24.61
N GLN A 37 -1.11 8.43 -23.42
CA GLN A 37 -1.17 9.73 -22.75
C GLN A 37 -0.14 10.71 -23.32
N GLY A 38 -0.28 11.99 -22.97
CA GLY A 38 0.67 13.04 -23.35
C GLY A 38 1.98 12.96 -22.58
N MET A 39 2.97 13.72 -23.06
CA MET A 39 4.29 13.81 -22.44
C MET A 39 4.66 15.28 -22.21
N MET A 40 5.15 15.61 -21.02
CA MET A 40 5.68 16.92 -20.66
C MET A 40 7.20 16.96 -20.76
N TYR A 41 7.74 18.15 -21.02
CA TYR A 41 9.17 18.39 -20.92
C TYR A 41 9.62 18.42 -19.45
N CYS A 42 10.75 17.78 -19.18
CA CYS A 42 11.44 17.92 -17.91
C CYS A 42 12.16 19.28 -17.89
N ILE A 43 12.07 20.00 -16.77
CA ILE A 43 12.74 21.30 -16.61
C ILE A 43 13.78 21.22 -15.49
N ASN A 44 14.79 22.08 -15.52
CA ASN A 44 15.81 22.15 -14.48
C ASN A 44 15.22 22.55 -13.11
N LYS A 45 16.01 22.43 -12.04
CA LYS A 45 15.58 22.76 -10.66
C LYS A 45 14.95 24.15 -10.53
N GLU A 46 15.46 25.11 -11.30
CA GLU A 46 15.04 26.51 -11.29
C GLU A 46 13.74 26.75 -12.07
N GLY A 47 13.26 25.75 -12.84
CA GLY A 47 12.07 25.87 -13.67
C GLY A 47 12.23 26.76 -14.91
N LYS A 48 13.48 27.06 -15.32
CA LYS A 48 13.80 28.04 -16.36
C LYS A 48 14.20 27.42 -17.71
N LYS A 49 14.67 26.17 -17.73
CA LYS A 49 15.21 25.53 -18.93
C LYS A 49 14.69 24.11 -19.07
N VAL A 50 14.37 23.72 -20.30
CA VAL A 50 14.11 22.31 -20.65
C VAL A 50 15.41 21.52 -20.58
N MET A 51 15.35 20.34 -19.95
CA MET A 51 16.49 19.44 -19.82
C MET A 51 16.70 18.61 -21.08
N LEU A 52 17.92 18.15 -21.30
CA LEU A 52 18.27 17.24 -22.38
C LEU A 52 18.42 15.82 -21.82
N ALA A 53 17.87 14.82 -22.52
CA ALA A 53 18.10 13.41 -22.25
C ALA A 53 19.30 12.84 -23.03
N GLY A 54 19.79 13.59 -24.01
CA GLY A 54 20.89 13.24 -24.92
C GLY A 54 21.23 14.43 -25.82
N THR A 55 22.34 14.36 -26.56
CA THR A 55 22.67 15.36 -27.58
C THR A 55 21.53 15.47 -28.59
N GLY A 56 20.96 16.68 -28.74
CA GLY A 56 19.80 16.93 -29.61
C GLY A 56 18.47 16.33 -29.15
N LYS A 57 18.38 15.77 -27.94
CA LYS A 57 17.17 15.10 -27.44
C LYS A 57 16.67 15.73 -26.15
N LEU A 58 15.48 16.32 -26.19
CA LEU A 58 14.82 16.88 -25.01
C LEU A 58 14.36 15.77 -24.05
N ALA A 59 14.54 16.00 -22.75
CA ALA A 59 14.05 15.11 -21.71
C ALA A 59 12.54 15.29 -21.54
N ARG A 60 11.80 14.18 -21.56
CA ARG A 60 10.34 14.16 -21.43
C ARG A 60 9.90 13.11 -20.42
N SER A 61 8.76 13.33 -19.78
CA SER A 61 8.08 12.36 -18.92
C SER A 61 6.59 12.33 -19.21
N PRO A 62 5.88 11.24 -18.87
CA PRO A 62 4.42 11.24 -18.90
C PRO A 62 3.86 12.42 -18.11
N ASN A 63 2.73 12.97 -18.55
CA ASN A 63 2.11 14.15 -17.97
C ASN A 63 1.24 13.88 -16.72
N GLY A 64 1.50 12.78 -16.00
CA GLY A 64 0.72 12.31 -14.85
C GLY A 64 -0.58 11.59 -15.26
N ASN A 65 -1.20 10.88 -14.31
CA ASN A 65 -2.42 10.11 -14.58
C ASN A 65 -3.64 10.99 -14.91
N GLY A 66 -3.62 12.27 -14.51
CA GLY A 66 -4.60 13.28 -14.92
C GLY A 66 -4.52 13.64 -16.42
N GLY A 67 -3.46 13.23 -17.12
CA GLY A 67 -3.38 13.32 -18.58
C GLY A 67 -4.44 12.49 -19.32
N ILE A 68 -5.16 11.62 -18.61
CA ILE A 68 -6.24 10.78 -19.16
C ILE A 68 -7.34 11.60 -19.85
N TYR A 69 -7.71 12.77 -19.32
CA TYR A 69 -8.80 13.59 -19.88
C TYR A 69 -8.47 14.07 -21.30
N ALA A 70 -7.31 14.72 -21.46
CA ALA A 70 -6.82 15.14 -22.77
C ALA A 70 -6.59 13.94 -23.71
N ALA A 71 -6.00 12.86 -23.19
CA ALA A 71 -5.74 11.66 -24.00
C ALA A 71 -7.03 11.01 -24.53
N MET A 72 -8.07 10.91 -23.71
CA MET A 72 -9.35 10.34 -24.14
C MET A 72 -10.04 11.19 -25.22
N ARG A 73 -9.95 12.52 -25.11
CA ARG A 73 -10.44 13.44 -26.14
C ARG A 73 -9.65 13.29 -27.44
N ASP A 74 -8.34 13.45 -27.37
CA ASP A 74 -7.47 13.55 -28.55
C ASP A 74 -7.34 12.22 -29.31
N LYS A 75 -7.57 11.09 -28.62
CA LYS A 75 -7.53 9.74 -29.22
C LYS A 75 -8.91 9.19 -29.56
N GLY A 76 -9.97 10.00 -29.47
CA GLY A 76 -11.33 9.61 -29.86
C GLY A 76 -12.00 8.61 -28.92
N ILE A 77 -11.44 8.37 -27.72
CA ILE A 77 -11.98 7.41 -26.74
C ILE A 77 -13.34 7.88 -26.21
N LEU A 78 -13.51 9.17 -25.95
CA LEU A 78 -14.82 9.71 -25.54
C LEU A 78 -15.88 9.52 -26.61
N LYS A 79 -15.50 9.69 -27.89
CA LYS A 79 -16.39 9.46 -29.02
C LYS A 79 -16.80 7.98 -29.10
N ASP A 80 -15.83 7.06 -29.04
CA ASP A 80 -16.10 5.60 -29.05
C ASP A 80 -17.02 5.19 -27.89
N MET A 81 -16.84 5.74 -26.69
CA MET A 81 -17.75 5.52 -25.55
C MET A 81 -19.18 5.98 -25.84
N ARG A 82 -19.35 7.17 -26.43
CA ARG A 82 -20.68 7.69 -26.79
C ARG A 82 -21.33 6.85 -27.89
N ASP A 83 -20.59 6.51 -28.94
CA ASP A 83 -21.08 5.71 -30.06
C ASP A 83 -21.52 4.30 -29.59
N ARG A 84 -20.84 3.74 -28.60
CA ARG A 84 -21.18 2.45 -27.97
C ARG A 84 -22.24 2.54 -26.86
N GLY A 85 -22.74 3.74 -26.54
CA GLY A 85 -23.72 3.94 -25.48
C GLY A 85 -23.20 3.69 -24.05
N VAL A 86 -21.88 3.78 -23.83
CA VAL A 86 -21.27 3.63 -22.50
C VAL A 86 -21.68 4.82 -21.63
N LYS A 87 -22.31 4.53 -20.49
CA LYS A 87 -22.81 5.56 -19.55
C LYS A 87 -21.88 5.81 -18.35
N TYR A 88 -21.13 4.80 -17.96
CA TYR A 88 -20.38 4.76 -16.70
C TYR A 88 -18.99 4.18 -16.94
N LEU A 89 -18.00 4.74 -16.26
CA LEU A 89 -16.63 4.27 -16.31
C LEU A 89 -16.15 3.90 -14.92
N HIS A 90 -15.50 2.74 -14.84
CA HIS A 90 -14.69 2.32 -13.71
C HIS A 90 -13.21 2.52 -14.07
N VAL A 91 -12.57 3.49 -13.44
CA VAL A 91 -11.15 3.81 -13.65
C VAL A 91 -10.36 3.28 -12.46
N TYR A 92 -9.26 2.55 -12.71
CA TYR A 92 -8.45 1.97 -11.65
C TYR A 92 -6.94 2.08 -11.97
N CYS A 93 -6.11 1.94 -10.94
CA CYS A 93 -4.66 1.83 -11.09
C CYS A 93 -4.24 0.36 -11.27
N VAL A 94 -3.37 0.10 -12.27
CA VAL A 94 -2.97 -1.26 -12.68
C VAL A 94 -2.25 -2.08 -11.60
N ASP A 95 -1.66 -1.42 -10.61
CA ASP A 95 -0.83 -2.08 -9.61
C ASP A 95 -1.59 -2.71 -8.44
N ASN A 96 -2.91 -2.54 -8.34
CA ASN A 96 -3.70 -3.18 -7.30
C ASN A 96 -4.12 -4.61 -7.70
N ALA A 97 -3.48 -5.61 -7.12
CA ALA A 97 -3.74 -7.03 -7.40
C ALA A 97 -5.13 -7.51 -6.95
N LEU A 98 -5.77 -6.79 -6.03
CA LEU A 98 -7.11 -7.09 -5.51
C LEU A 98 -8.20 -6.19 -6.12
N ALA A 99 -7.88 -5.40 -7.16
CA ALA A 99 -8.86 -4.52 -7.77
C ALA A 99 -10.02 -5.33 -8.37
N LYS A 100 -11.23 -5.10 -7.85
CA LYS A 100 -12.47 -5.63 -8.43
C LYS A 100 -12.87 -4.81 -9.65
N ILE A 101 -12.45 -5.27 -10.83
CA ILE A 101 -12.72 -4.58 -12.09
C ILE A 101 -14.23 -4.59 -12.36
N ALA A 102 -14.79 -3.40 -12.60
CA ALA A 102 -16.21 -3.17 -12.81
C ALA A 102 -17.10 -3.69 -11.65
N ASP A 103 -16.66 -3.44 -10.40
CA ASP A 103 -17.40 -3.84 -9.19
C ASP A 103 -18.86 -3.33 -9.21
N PRO A 104 -19.86 -4.24 -9.29
CA PRO A 104 -21.26 -3.86 -9.40
C PRO A 104 -21.80 -3.14 -8.16
N TYR A 105 -21.23 -3.39 -6.96
CA TYR A 105 -21.68 -2.72 -5.74
C TYR A 105 -21.27 -1.24 -5.75
N PHE A 106 -20.02 -0.96 -6.11
CA PHE A 106 -19.54 0.41 -6.24
C PHE A 106 -20.27 1.16 -7.36
N LEU A 107 -20.41 0.56 -8.55
CA LEU A 107 -21.13 1.16 -9.67
C LEU A 107 -22.60 1.40 -9.33
N GLY A 108 -23.29 0.41 -8.77
CA GLY A 108 -24.69 0.48 -8.36
C GLY A 108 -24.93 1.59 -7.34
N TYR A 109 -24.10 1.65 -6.29
CA TYR A 109 -24.15 2.73 -5.31
C TYR A 109 -24.01 4.11 -5.95
N CYS A 110 -23.03 4.31 -6.85
CA CYS A 110 -22.86 5.57 -7.55
C CYS A 110 -24.06 5.92 -8.44
N ILE A 111 -24.66 4.94 -9.12
CA ILE A 111 -25.84 5.14 -9.97
C ILE A 111 -27.06 5.53 -9.14
N GLU A 112 -27.39 4.76 -8.10
CA GLU A 112 -28.56 5.01 -7.23
C GLU A 112 -28.48 6.35 -6.52
N THR A 113 -27.28 6.72 -6.08
CA THR A 113 -27.02 8.01 -5.43
C THR A 113 -26.83 9.17 -6.40
N LYS A 114 -27.02 8.92 -7.72
CA LYS A 114 -26.93 9.89 -8.82
C LYS A 114 -25.59 10.62 -8.87
N ALA A 115 -24.50 9.93 -8.53
CA ALA A 115 -23.15 10.47 -8.58
C ALA A 115 -22.73 10.78 -10.02
N ASP A 116 -22.01 11.88 -10.23
CA ASP A 116 -21.35 12.15 -11.52
C ASP A 116 -19.85 11.81 -11.48
N ALA A 117 -19.27 11.79 -10.27
CA ALA A 117 -17.97 11.20 -9.95
C ALA A 117 -18.03 10.44 -8.62
N GLY A 118 -17.23 9.39 -8.48
CA GLY A 118 -17.14 8.60 -7.25
C GLY A 118 -15.72 8.14 -6.97
N ASN A 119 -15.38 7.96 -5.70
CA ASN A 119 -14.10 7.43 -5.27
C ASN A 119 -14.30 6.26 -4.30
N LYS A 120 -13.64 5.13 -4.58
CA LYS A 120 -13.58 4.03 -3.63
C LYS A 120 -12.45 4.31 -2.65
N VAL A 121 -12.74 4.19 -1.35
CA VAL A 121 -11.83 4.57 -0.26
C VAL A 121 -11.76 3.50 0.82
N LEU A 122 -10.68 3.54 1.59
CA LEU A 122 -10.45 2.73 2.78
C LEU A 122 -10.35 3.61 4.01
N GLN A 123 -10.58 3.03 5.18
CA GLN A 123 -10.16 3.65 6.43
C GLN A 123 -8.62 3.54 6.56
N LYS A 124 -7.96 4.69 6.65
CA LYS A 124 -6.56 4.85 7.00
C LYS A 124 -6.41 4.69 8.51
N HIS A 125 -5.53 3.78 8.93
CA HIS A 125 -5.26 3.51 10.35
C HIS A 125 -3.92 4.10 10.82
N ASP A 126 -2.94 4.14 9.92
CA ASP A 126 -1.62 4.69 10.19
C ASP A 126 -1.53 6.09 9.56
N PRO A 127 -1.34 7.17 10.35
CA PRO A 127 -1.18 8.53 9.81
C PRO A 127 -0.03 8.65 8.79
N ASP A 128 0.97 7.77 8.88
CA ASP A 128 2.16 7.75 8.02
C ASP A 128 2.00 6.90 6.75
N GLU A 129 0.84 6.27 6.56
CA GLU A 129 0.53 5.56 5.31
C GLU A 129 0.55 6.54 4.12
N ARG A 130 1.37 6.23 3.11
CA ARG A 130 1.58 7.02 1.89
C ARG A 130 0.46 6.82 0.87
N VAL A 131 -0.71 7.30 1.23
CA VAL A 131 -1.92 7.29 0.40
C VAL A 131 -2.58 8.66 0.44
N GLY A 132 -3.11 9.10 -0.70
CA GLY A 132 -3.92 10.30 -0.77
C GLY A 132 -5.22 10.14 0.01
N VAL A 133 -5.69 11.20 0.65
CA VAL A 133 -6.88 11.19 1.51
C VAL A 133 -7.95 12.14 0.98
N MET A 134 -9.20 11.67 0.96
CA MET A 134 -10.36 12.50 0.60
C MET A 134 -10.55 13.61 1.63
N CYS A 135 -10.86 14.80 1.14
CA CYS A 135 -11.15 15.97 1.95
C CYS A 135 -12.12 16.93 1.23
N VAL A 136 -12.49 18.00 1.92
CA VAL A 136 -13.13 19.16 1.32
C VAL A 136 -12.14 20.32 1.37
N ARG A 137 -11.78 20.87 0.21
CA ARG A 137 -10.87 22.01 0.06
C ARG A 137 -11.64 23.14 -0.64
N ASN A 138 -11.76 24.29 0.03
CA ASN A 138 -12.52 25.45 -0.45
C ASN A 138 -13.98 25.11 -0.82
N GLY A 139 -14.64 24.27 0.00
CA GLY A 139 -16.01 23.81 -0.23
C GLY A 139 -16.16 22.72 -1.30
N MET A 140 -15.08 22.36 -1.99
CA MET A 140 -15.09 21.38 -3.08
C MET A 140 -14.44 20.06 -2.66
N PRO A 141 -14.93 18.91 -3.14
CA PRO A 141 -14.32 17.61 -2.84
C PRO A 141 -12.96 17.50 -3.53
N ALA A 142 -11.94 17.11 -2.77
CA ALA A 142 -10.57 17.01 -3.23
C ALA A 142 -9.87 15.80 -2.59
N ILE A 143 -8.66 15.52 -3.09
CA ILE A 143 -7.72 14.64 -2.42
C ILE A 143 -6.50 15.47 -2.04
N TYR A 144 -6.05 15.32 -0.79
CA TYR A 144 -4.68 15.68 -0.44
C TYR A 144 -3.80 14.47 -0.73
N GLU A 145 -2.86 14.62 -1.67
CA GLU A 145 -1.84 13.61 -1.89
C GLU A 145 -0.95 13.50 -0.63
N TYR A 146 -0.39 12.32 -0.37
CA TYR A 146 0.40 12.10 0.85
C TYR A 146 1.61 13.04 0.98
N SER A 147 2.12 13.54 -0.15
CA SER A 147 3.21 14.51 -0.23
C SER A 147 2.79 15.97 0.03
N GLU A 148 1.48 16.25 0.10
CA GLU A 148 0.94 17.62 0.19
C GLU A 148 0.21 17.90 1.50
N ILE A 149 -0.21 16.84 2.21
CA ILE A 149 -0.84 16.98 3.53
C ILE A 149 0.18 17.36 4.59
N SER A 150 -0.14 18.37 5.42
CA SER A 150 0.71 18.80 6.54
C SER A 150 0.71 17.79 7.69
N ASP A 151 1.79 17.71 8.47
CA ASP A 151 1.86 16.78 9.60
C ASP A 151 0.76 17.01 10.63
N LYS A 152 0.43 18.29 10.91
CA LYS A 152 -0.72 18.64 11.76
C LYS A 152 -2.01 17.94 11.30
N ASN A 153 -2.26 17.91 9.99
CA ASN A 153 -3.46 17.28 9.44
C ASN A 153 -3.32 15.75 9.37
N LYS A 154 -2.13 15.21 9.10
CA LYS A 154 -1.89 13.75 9.11
C LYS A 154 -2.25 13.11 10.45
N TYR A 155 -1.87 13.76 11.55
CA TYR A 155 -2.08 13.26 12.91
C TYR A 155 -3.37 13.76 13.57
N MET A 156 -4.19 14.55 12.88
CA MET A 156 -5.44 15.08 13.42
C MET A 156 -6.44 13.95 13.68
N ARG A 157 -7.05 13.95 14.86
CA ARG A 157 -7.99 12.92 15.31
C ARG A 157 -9.33 13.51 15.72
N GLU A 158 -10.38 12.75 15.45
CA GLU A 158 -11.72 12.98 15.96
C GLU A 158 -11.83 12.58 17.44
N LYS A 159 -12.93 12.98 18.09
CA LYS A 159 -13.21 12.64 19.51
C LYS A 159 -13.20 11.14 19.79
N ASN A 160 -13.52 10.31 18.79
CA ASN A 160 -13.52 8.85 18.88
C ASN A 160 -12.14 8.20 18.65
N GLY A 161 -11.07 9.01 18.48
CA GLY A 161 -9.71 8.54 18.24
C GLY A 161 -9.37 8.21 16.78
N GLY A 162 -10.36 8.18 15.88
CA GLY A 162 -10.14 8.00 14.44
C GLY A 162 -9.43 9.19 13.80
N LEU A 163 -8.73 8.97 12.68
CA LEU A 163 -8.11 10.07 11.93
C LEU A 163 -9.18 10.92 11.24
N THR A 164 -9.12 12.25 11.42
CA THR A 164 -9.99 13.21 10.73
C THR A 164 -9.84 13.08 9.21
N PHE A 165 -8.59 12.99 8.74
CA PHE A 165 -8.27 12.70 7.34
C PHE A 165 -8.04 11.20 7.13
N GLY A 166 -9.07 10.41 7.46
CA GLY A 166 -9.01 8.95 7.49
C GLY A 166 -9.46 8.23 6.21
N LEU A 167 -10.03 8.92 5.22
CA LEU A 167 -10.57 8.28 4.02
C LEU A 167 -9.51 8.18 2.92
N ALA A 168 -8.74 7.10 2.92
CA ALA A 168 -7.67 6.86 1.95
C ALA A 168 -8.23 6.45 0.57
N SER A 169 -7.83 7.17 -0.47
CA SER A 169 -8.12 6.81 -1.86
C SER A 169 -7.28 5.62 -2.30
N ILE A 170 -7.91 4.64 -2.94
CA ILE A 170 -7.21 3.49 -3.53
C ILE A 170 -7.06 3.60 -5.06
N CYS A 171 -7.18 4.82 -5.60
CA CYS A 171 -7.10 5.10 -7.03
C CYS A 171 -8.09 4.28 -7.86
N ILE A 172 -9.30 4.09 -7.33
CA ILE A 172 -10.44 3.48 -8.02
C ILE A 172 -11.57 4.49 -8.04
N HIS A 173 -11.99 4.88 -9.24
CA HIS A 173 -12.90 5.98 -9.46
C HIS A 173 -14.06 5.56 -10.36
N TYR A 174 -15.20 6.19 -10.12
CA TYR A 174 -16.37 6.15 -10.97
C TYR A 174 -16.52 7.50 -11.67
N PHE A 175 -16.82 7.50 -12.96
CA PHE A 175 -17.22 8.69 -13.68
C PHE A 175 -18.41 8.40 -14.59
N THR A 176 -19.35 9.34 -14.67
CA THR A 176 -20.31 9.34 -15.77
C THR A 176 -19.64 9.78 -17.06
N THR A 177 -20.07 9.24 -18.19
CA THR A 177 -19.59 9.69 -19.51
C THR A 177 -19.83 11.19 -19.69
N ASP A 178 -20.95 11.73 -19.23
CA ASP A 178 -21.27 13.16 -19.27
C ASP A 178 -20.31 14.03 -18.44
N PHE A 179 -19.91 13.56 -17.25
CA PHE A 179 -18.87 14.22 -16.46
C PHE A 179 -17.55 14.29 -17.24
N LEU A 180 -17.13 13.20 -17.86
CA LEU A 180 -15.89 13.17 -18.65
C LEU A 180 -15.95 14.09 -19.88
N PHE A 181 -17.10 14.15 -20.57
CA PHE A 181 -17.29 15.10 -21.66
C PHE A 181 -17.15 16.55 -21.18
N ARG A 182 -17.74 16.91 -20.03
CA ARG A 182 -17.57 18.25 -19.45
C ARG A 182 -16.12 18.54 -19.05
N MET A 183 -15.39 17.55 -18.56
CA MET A 183 -13.96 17.71 -18.23
C MET A 183 -13.10 17.91 -19.49
N CYS A 184 -13.56 17.45 -20.65
CA CYS A 184 -12.77 17.43 -21.88
C CYS A 184 -13.24 18.43 -22.96
N SER A 185 -14.39 19.10 -22.80
CA SER A 185 -15.00 19.99 -23.81
C SER A 185 -15.92 21.04 -23.17
N ASP A 186 -16.01 22.27 -23.71
CA ASP A 186 -17.12 23.16 -23.33
C ASP A 186 -18.40 22.69 -24.03
N ARG A 187 -19.51 23.27 -23.60
CA ARG A 187 -20.84 23.09 -24.18
C ARG A 187 -20.92 23.46 -25.67
N ASP A 188 -19.92 24.15 -26.25
CA ASP A 188 -19.93 24.68 -27.62
C ASP A 188 -18.82 24.09 -28.52
N GLY A 189 -18.14 23.02 -28.09
CA GLY A 189 -17.10 22.36 -28.88
C GLY A 189 -15.83 23.19 -29.11
N LYS A 190 -15.69 24.34 -28.43
CA LYS A 190 -14.42 25.04 -28.28
C LYS A 190 -13.65 24.38 -27.15
N LYS A 191 -12.32 24.52 -27.19
CA LYS A 191 -11.46 24.01 -26.12
C LYS A 191 -11.91 24.68 -24.82
N LEU A 192 -12.49 23.92 -23.89
CA LEU A 192 -12.36 24.33 -22.50
C LEU A 192 -10.87 24.36 -22.19
N ASN A 193 -10.41 25.51 -21.73
CA ASN A 193 -9.69 25.54 -20.48
C ASN A 193 -10.51 24.73 -19.48
N GLY A 194 -10.34 23.40 -19.44
CA GLY A 194 -10.58 22.69 -18.19
C GLY A 194 -9.79 23.53 -17.20
N GLY A 195 -10.45 24.14 -16.20
CA GLY A 195 -9.77 25.04 -15.29
C GLY A 195 -8.46 24.35 -14.92
N ILE A 196 -7.34 24.95 -15.34
CA ILE A 196 -6.11 24.23 -15.69
C ILE A 196 -5.88 23.14 -14.64
N MET A 197 -6.10 21.87 -15.01
CA MET A 197 -5.85 20.76 -14.08
C MET A 197 -4.43 20.98 -13.58
N PRO A 198 -4.24 21.18 -12.27
CA PRO A 198 -3.01 21.76 -11.78
C PRO A 198 -1.86 20.83 -12.13
N TYR A 199 -0.73 21.44 -12.49
CA TYR A 199 0.52 20.69 -12.57
C TYR A 199 1.13 20.60 -11.18
N HIS A 200 1.32 19.37 -10.72
CA HIS A 200 2.04 19.05 -9.51
C HIS A 200 3.53 18.92 -9.82
N ILE A 201 4.35 19.50 -8.96
CA ILE A 201 5.81 19.54 -9.11
C ILE A 201 6.42 18.29 -8.47
N ALA A 202 6.96 17.39 -9.31
CA ALA A 202 7.72 16.24 -8.85
C ALA A 202 9.23 16.46 -9.08
N ARG A 203 9.96 16.74 -8.00
CA ARG A 203 11.44 16.88 -8.04
C ARG A 203 12.08 15.49 -8.14
N LYS A 204 12.89 15.26 -9.18
CA LYS A 204 13.47 13.92 -9.47
C LYS A 204 14.94 14.02 -9.90
N LYS A 205 15.62 12.88 -9.80
CA LYS A 205 16.93 12.60 -10.41
C LYS A 205 16.72 12.25 -11.88
N ILE A 206 16.73 13.25 -12.75
CA ILE A 206 16.46 13.11 -14.19
C ILE A 206 17.81 12.94 -14.91
N PRO A 207 18.05 11.78 -15.57
CA PRO A 207 19.25 11.59 -16.39
C PRO A 207 19.38 12.71 -17.43
N THR A 208 20.58 13.26 -17.56
CA THR A 208 20.88 14.40 -18.44
C THR A 208 22.28 14.27 -19.02
N ILE A 209 22.64 15.15 -19.96
CA ILE A 209 24.00 15.23 -20.50
C ILE A 209 24.88 16.22 -19.72
N ASP A 210 26.18 15.94 -19.67
CA ASP A 210 27.21 16.88 -19.20
C ASP A 210 27.63 17.85 -20.33
N ALA A 211 28.58 18.76 -20.03
CA ALA A 211 29.10 19.74 -20.99
C ALA A 211 29.78 19.10 -22.21
N LYS A 212 30.17 17.83 -22.14
CA LYS A 212 30.79 17.07 -23.23
C LYS A 212 29.76 16.21 -24.00
N GLY A 213 28.47 16.33 -23.66
CA GLY A 213 27.38 15.57 -24.27
C GLY A 213 27.22 14.15 -23.74
N LYS A 214 27.95 13.75 -22.69
CA LYS A 214 27.84 12.40 -22.12
C LYS A 214 26.64 12.30 -21.18
N VAL A 215 25.78 11.32 -21.40
CA VAL A 215 24.64 11.04 -20.52
C VAL A 215 25.13 10.52 -19.17
N PHE A 216 24.60 11.09 -18.09
CA PHE A 216 24.84 10.65 -16.72
C PHE A 216 23.56 10.68 -15.89
N LYS A 217 23.56 9.91 -14.80
CA LYS A 217 22.50 9.93 -13.80
C LYS A 217 22.96 10.76 -12.60
N PRO A 218 22.25 11.82 -12.23
CA PRO A 218 22.64 12.71 -11.14
C PRO A 218 22.50 12.00 -9.77
N LYS A 219 23.36 12.35 -8.82
CA LYS A 219 23.32 11.82 -7.45
C LYS A 219 22.18 12.40 -6.61
N GLU A 220 21.81 13.66 -6.89
CA GLU A 220 20.71 14.37 -6.25
C GLU A 220 19.60 14.66 -7.26
N ASN A 221 18.43 15.09 -6.77
CA ASN A 221 17.41 15.64 -7.67
C ASN A 221 18.05 16.78 -8.46
N ASN A 222 17.77 16.89 -9.76
CA ASN A 222 18.35 17.91 -10.65
C ASN A 222 17.30 18.54 -11.59
N GLY A 223 16.07 18.05 -11.56
CA GLY A 223 15.00 18.57 -12.38
C GLY A 223 13.61 18.35 -11.79
N ILE A 224 12.65 18.94 -12.47
CA ILE A 224 11.23 18.93 -12.16
C ILE A 224 10.50 18.20 -13.29
N LYS A 225 9.61 17.29 -12.91
CA LYS A 225 8.56 16.76 -13.76
C LYS A 225 7.23 17.40 -13.36
N LEU A 226 6.42 17.73 -14.36
CA LEU A 226 5.07 18.25 -14.18
C LEU A 226 4.07 17.12 -14.42
N GLU A 227 3.25 16.83 -13.43
CA GLU A 227 2.27 15.75 -13.47
C GLU A 227 0.89 16.29 -13.10
N MET A 228 -0.15 15.91 -13.83
CA MET A 228 -1.54 16.15 -13.41
C MET A 228 -2.05 14.92 -12.66
N PHE A 229 -2.93 15.13 -11.67
CA PHE A 229 -3.59 14.03 -10.98
C PHE A 229 -5.03 13.85 -11.44
N ILE A 230 -5.43 12.59 -11.66
CA ILE A 230 -6.77 12.24 -12.14
C ILE A 230 -7.88 12.75 -11.21
N PHE A 231 -7.60 12.77 -9.90
CA PHE A 231 -8.57 13.14 -8.88
C PHE A 231 -8.77 14.65 -8.70
N ASP A 232 -7.93 15.52 -9.28
CA ASP A 232 -8.21 16.97 -9.20
C ASP A 232 -9.50 17.35 -9.93
N ALA A 233 -9.96 16.46 -10.81
CA ALA A 233 -11.24 16.57 -11.48
C ALA A 233 -12.44 16.51 -10.50
N PHE A 234 -12.26 15.97 -9.29
CA PHE A 234 -13.33 15.91 -8.29
C PHE A 234 -13.84 17.29 -7.92
N ASN A 235 -13.01 18.33 -7.99
CA ASN A 235 -13.44 19.71 -7.76
C ASN A 235 -14.51 20.19 -8.76
N TYR A 236 -14.74 19.47 -9.87
CA TYR A 236 -15.74 19.80 -10.89
C TYR A 236 -16.96 18.87 -10.87
N ALA A 237 -16.99 17.92 -9.93
CA ALA A 237 -18.11 17.02 -9.72
C ALA A 237 -19.26 17.78 -9.05
N LYS A 238 -20.47 17.57 -9.55
CA LYS A 238 -21.70 18.14 -8.97
C LYS A 238 -22.20 17.30 -7.80
N ASN A 239 -21.97 15.98 -7.85
CA ASN A 239 -22.38 15.02 -6.85
C ASN A 239 -21.29 13.96 -6.70
N MET A 240 -20.27 14.30 -5.91
CA MET A 240 -19.18 13.40 -5.58
C MET A 240 -19.61 12.43 -4.46
N LYS A 241 -19.32 11.14 -4.64
CA LYS A 241 -19.55 10.11 -3.60
C LYS A 241 -18.29 9.34 -3.24
N CYS A 242 -18.16 9.03 -1.95
CA CYS A 242 -17.18 8.06 -1.49
C CYS A 242 -17.88 6.72 -1.23
N PHE A 243 -17.22 5.63 -1.60
CA PHE A 243 -17.65 4.27 -1.29
C PHE A 243 -16.57 3.61 -0.42
N ILE A 244 -16.87 3.45 0.86
CA ILE A 244 -15.92 2.93 1.85
C ILE A 244 -15.93 1.40 1.76
N VAL A 245 -14.76 0.79 1.65
CA VAL A 245 -14.61 -0.66 1.61
C VAL A 245 -13.59 -1.14 2.64
N ASP A 246 -13.59 -2.44 2.90
CA ASP A 246 -12.54 -3.09 3.67
C ASP A 246 -11.27 -3.22 2.82
N ARG A 247 -10.11 -3.02 3.44
CA ARG A 247 -8.82 -3.24 2.75
C ARG A 247 -8.68 -4.68 2.28
N PHE A 248 -9.13 -5.59 3.13
CA PHE A 248 -9.09 -7.02 2.88
C PHE A 248 -10.01 -7.38 1.71
N GLY A 249 -9.42 -7.81 0.60
CA GLY A 249 -10.15 -8.19 -0.61
C GLY A 249 -10.38 -7.07 -1.63
N GLU A 250 -9.88 -5.85 -1.39
CA GLU A 250 -10.07 -4.70 -2.30
C GLU A 250 -8.76 -3.97 -2.65
N PHE A 251 -7.74 -4.04 -1.79
CA PHE A 251 -6.52 -3.25 -1.98
C PHE A 251 -5.24 -3.97 -1.54
N SER A 252 -4.43 -4.33 -2.53
CA SER A 252 -3.04 -4.77 -2.34
C SER A 252 -2.18 -4.27 -3.50
N PRO A 253 -1.59 -3.06 -3.39
CA PRO A 253 -0.82 -2.46 -4.46
C PRO A 253 0.59 -3.07 -4.60
N VAL A 254 1.13 -3.08 -5.81
CA VAL A 254 2.51 -3.48 -6.11
C VAL A 254 3.32 -2.25 -6.54
N LYS A 255 4.04 -1.66 -5.60
CA LYS A 255 4.84 -0.43 -5.78
C LYS A 255 6.34 -0.66 -5.59
N ASN A 256 6.71 -1.69 -4.84
CA ASN A 256 8.08 -1.98 -4.45
C ASN A 256 8.56 -3.32 -5.05
N PRO A 257 9.87 -3.50 -5.26
CA PRO A 257 10.43 -4.80 -5.60
C PRO A 257 10.13 -5.87 -4.55
N PRO A 258 10.21 -7.17 -4.89
CA PRO A 258 10.06 -8.27 -3.93
C PRO A 258 11.07 -8.17 -2.78
N GLY A 259 10.74 -8.83 -1.68
CA GLY A 259 11.60 -8.92 -0.50
C GLY A 259 10.87 -8.79 0.83
N ILE A 260 11.31 -9.58 1.80
CA ILE A 260 10.69 -9.64 3.13
C ILE A 260 10.75 -8.28 3.83
N GLY A 261 9.64 -7.92 4.48
CA GLY A 261 9.48 -6.64 5.18
C GLY A 261 9.11 -5.48 4.26
N LYS A 262 9.17 -5.64 2.93
CA LYS A 262 8.72 -4.61 2.00
C LYS A 262 7.20 -4.64 1.86
N LEU A 263 6.56 -3.54 2.25
CA LEU A 263 5.14 -3.32 1.98
C LEU A 263 4.92 -3.09 0.47
N ALA A 264 3.70 -3.34 0.00
CA ALA A 264 3.31 -3.12 -1.40
C ALA A 264 4.27 -3.78 -2.41
N ALA A 265 4.66 -5.04 -2.15
CA ALA A 265 5.57 -5.84 -2.97
C ALA A 265 4.83 -7.04 -3.60
N PRO A 266 5.35 -7.66 -4.69
CA PRO A 266 4.70 -8.79 -5.34
C PRO A 266 4.35 -9.95 -4.39
N ASP A 267 5.23 -10.28 -3.43
CA ASP A 267 5.00 -11.36 -2.47
C ASP A 267 3.84 -11.06 -1.51
N VAL A 268 3.72 -9.79 -1.10
CA VAL A 268 2.58 -9.31 -0.30
C VAL A 268 1.29 -9.38 -1.10
N ALA A 269 1.30 -8.92 -2.35
CA ALA A 269 0.11 -8.97 -3.21
C ALA A 269 -0.37 -10.40 -3.47
N ARG A 270 0.56 -11.32 -3.79
CA ARG A 270 0.25 -12.74 -3.97
C ARG A 270 -0.36 -13.36 -2.70
N ALA A 271 0.24 -13.07 -1.54
CA ALA A 271 -0.28 -13.50 -0.26
C ALA A 271 -1.69 -12.96 0.01
N ASP A 272 -1.92 -11.67 -0.22
CA ASP A 272 -3.22 -11.02 0.00
C ASP A 272 -4.32 -11.63 -0.88
N VAL A 273 -4.03 -11.88 -2.17
CA VAL A 273 -4.93 -12.57 -3.11
C VAL A 273 -5.26 -13.98 -2.62
N ASN A 274 -4.25 -14.77 -2.25
CA ASN A 274 -4.47 -16.12 -1.75
C ASN A 274 -5.36 -16.11 -0.50
N ARG A 275 -5.09 -15.22 0.45
CA ARG A 275 -5.88 -15.10 1.68
C ARG A 275 -7.32 -14.71 1.42
N TYR A 276 -7.53 -13.76 0.50
CA TYR A 276 -8.88 -13.38 0.11
C TYR A 276 -9.65 -14.59 -0.41
N HIS A 277 -9.08 -15.36 -1.35
CA HIS A 277 -9.73 -16.56 -1.88
C HIS A 277 -9.92 -17.67 -0.84
N LEU A 278 -8.95 -17.92 0.03
CA LEU A 278 -9.10 -18.87 1.15
C LEU A 278 -10.26 -18.47 2.07
N SER A 279 -10.43 -17.17 2.32
CA SER A 279 -11.57 -16.68 3.11
C SER A 279 -12.92 -16.92 2.42
N LEU A 280 -12.97 -16.86 1.08
CA LEU A 280 -14.18 -17.18 0.31
C LEU A 280 -14.50 -18.67 0.39
N LEU A 281 -13.50 -19.54 0.26
CA LEU A 281 -13.67 -20.99 0.41
C LEU A 281 -14.18 -21.33 1.81
N SER A 282 -13.60 -20.73 2.85
CA SER A 282 -14.06 -20.91 4.23
C SER A 282 -15.50 -20.45 4.42
N LYS A 283 -15.89 -19.28 3.89
CA LYS A 283 -17.27 -18.79 3.90
C LYS A 283 -18.25 -19.71 3.14
N ALA A 284 -17.76 -20.40 2.11
CA ALA A 284 -18.53 -21.41 1.38
C ALA A 284 -18.63 -22.77 2.12
N GLY A 285 -18.13 -22.85 3.36
CA GLY A 285 -18.20 -24.07 4.19
C GLY A 285 -17.04 -25.05 3.98
N LEU A 286 -16.05 -24.70 3.14
CA LEU A 286 -14.86 -25.55 2.98
C LEU A 286 -13.94 -25.36 4.19
N SER A 287 -13.85 -26.42 4.99
CA SER A 287 -12.82 -26.52 6.02
C SER A 287 -11.48 -26.81 5.36
N LEU A 288 -10.77 -25.73 4.99
CA LEU A 288 -9.33 -25.79 4.76
C LEU A 288 -8.73 -26.35 6.06
N LEU A 289 -8.00 -27.48 5.96
CA LEU A 289 -7.40 -28.26 7.06
C LEU A 289 -7.31 -27.45 8.37
N LYS A 290 -7.98 -27.94 9.43
CA LYS A 290 -8.05 -27.32 10.78
C LYS A 290 -6.86 -26.41 11.04
N ALA A 291 -7.13 -25.13 11.29
CA ALA A 291 -6.08 -24.17 11.59
C ALA A 291 -5.13 -24.77 12.63
N VAL A 292 -3.85 -24.91 12.26
CA VAL A 292 -2.87 -25.57 13.11
C VAL A 292 -2.65 -24.64 14.30
N SER A 293 -3.13 -25.09 15.47
CA SER A 293 -2.82 -24.52 16.76
C SER A 293 -1.89 -25.47 17.48
N GLU A 294 -0.65 -25.06 17.67
CA GLU A 294 0.37 -25.86 18.34
C GLU A 294 1.09 -25.01 19.37
N LYS A 295 1.14 -25.51 20.60
CA LYS A 295 1.92 -24.92 21.68
C LYS A 295 3.12 -25.81 21.97
N LEU A 296 4.31 -25.22 21.98
CA LEU A 296 5.57 -25.89 22.29
C LEU A 296 6.21 -25.22 23.50
N ASP A 297 6.20 -25.92 24.64
CA ASP A 297 6.89 -25.50 25.85
C ASP A 297 8.35 -26.00 25.81
N ILE A 298 9.30 -25.06 25.67
CA ILE A 298 10.73 -25.39 25.58
C ILE A 298 11.42 -24.97 26.88
N ALA A 299 11.83 -25.96 27.67
CA ALA A 299 12.65 -25.70 28.86
C ALA A 299 13.96 -24.99 28.49
N GLU A 300 14.45 -24.09 29.37
CA GLU A 300 15.68 -23.31 29.14
C GLU A 300 16.87 -24.20 28.74
N SER A 301 17.02 -25.36 29.38
CA SER A 301 18.11 -26.33 29.14
C SER A 301 18.07 -26.95 27.73
N ASN A 302 16.91 -26.95 27.09
CA ASN A 302 16.68 -27.54 25.77
C ASN A 302 16.60 -26.49 24.66
N PHE A 303 16.71 -25.20 24.99
CA PHE A 303 16.64 -24.13 24.01
C PHE A 303 17.86 -24.15 23.08
N LYS A 304 17.60 -24.24 21.77
CA LYS A 304 18.60 -24.05 20.72
C LYS A 304 18.08 -23.00 19.74
N PRO A 305 18.87 -21.99 19.35
CA PRO A 305 18.44 -20.98 18.37
C PRO A 305 17.94 -21.59 17.04
N SER A 306 18.53 -22.72 16.63
CA SER A 306 18.11 -23.46 15.44
C SER A 306 16.69 -24.02 15.52
N LEU A 307 16.16 -24.28 16.72
CA LEU A 307 14.80 -24.77 16.92
C LEU A 307 13.75 -23.70 16.57
N LEU A 308 14.04 -22.44 16.87
CA LEU A 308 13.17 -21.32 16.47
C LEU A 308 13.12 -21.19 14.94
N ALA A 309 14.27 -21.30 14.27
CA ALA A 309 14.34 -21.26 12.81
C ALA A 309 13.59 -22.45 12.16
N GLN A 310 13.75 -23.67 12.68
CA GLN A 310 13.04 -24.86 12.18
C GLN A 310 11.51 -24.74 12.38
N THR A 311 11.09 -24.25 13.55
CA THR A 311 9.68 -24.06 13.86
C THR A 311 9.07 -22.91 13.03
N ALA A 312 9.87 -21.89 12.71
CA ALA A 312 9.45 -20.82 11.81
C ALA A 312 9.12 -21.39 10.42
N VAL A 313 9.93 -22.31 9.90
CA VAL A 313 9.64 -23.02 8.64
C VAL A 313 8.33 -23.81 8.74
N LYS A 314 8.07 -24.47 9.88
CA LYS A 314 6.80 -25.18 10.12
C LYS A 314 5.60 -24.22 10.10
N SER A 315 5.70 -23.08 10.78
CA SER A 315 4.65 -22.06 10.82
C SER A 315 4.33 -21.49 9.44
N VAL A 316 5.36 -21.26 8.62
CA VAL A 316 5.22 -20.81 7.23
C VAL A 316 4.50 -21.86 6.38
N LYS A 317 4.89 -23.14 6.50
CA LYS A 317 4.20 -24.24 5.79
C LYS A 317 2.74 -24.35 6.19
N ALA A 318 2.43 -24.11 7.46
CA ALA A 318 1.06 -24.15 7.98
C ALA A 318 0.27 -22.85 7.72
N GLY A 319 0.90 -21.79 7.22
CA GLY A 319 0.24 -20.50 6.94
C GLY A 319 -0.25 -19.77 8.20
N VAL A 320 0.39 -20.00 9.35
CA VAL A 320 0.00 -19.46 10.67
C VAL A 320 1.15 -18.69 11.31
N PRO A 321 0.88 -17.71 12.21
CA PRO A 321 1.95 -16.96 12.88
C PRO A 321 2.71 -17.81 13.88
N MET A 322 4.03 -17.64 13.92
CA MET A 322 4.89 -18.15 14.98
C MET A 322 5.11 -17.08 16.03
N LEU A 323 4.49 -17.27 17.19
CA LEU A 323 4.60 -16.41 18.34
C LEU A 323 5.64 -16.97 19.30
N VAL A 324 6.46 -16.11 19.88
CA VAL A 324 7.39 -16.47 20.96
C VAL A 324 7.03 -15.70 22.19
N TYR A 325 6.76 -16.41 23.28
CA TYR A 325 6.37 -15.83 24.57
C TYR A 325 7.36 -16.24 25.65
N VAL A 326 8.14 -15.27 26.14
CA VAL A 326 9.12 -15.47 27.22
C VAL A 326 8.47 -15.04 28.53
N HIS A 327 8.40 -15.94 29.49
CA HIS A 327 7.68 -15.72 30.75
C HIS A 327 8.35 -16.39 31.94
N GLY A 328 8.04 -15.93 33.15
CA GLY A 328 8.55 -16.57 34.37
C GLY A 328 8.00 -17.98 34.57
N GLU A 329 8.87 -18.91 34.97
CA GLU A 329 8.56 -20.31 35.31
C GLU A 329 8.64 -20.57 36.81
N LYS A 330 7.58 -21.10 37.42
CA LYS A 330 7.70 -21.67 38.77
C LYS A 330 6.92 -22.98 38.89
N ILE A 331 7.60 -23.98 39.41
CA ILE A 331 6.99 -25.15 40.04
C ILE A 331 6.71 -24.75 41.49
N ASN A 332 5.44 -24.70 41.91
CA ASN A 332 5.13 -24.55 43.34
C ASN A 332 5.34 -25.89 44.09
N ARG A 333 5.32 -25.90 45.43
CA ARG A 333 5.61 -27.11 46.24
C ARG A 333 4.66 -28.28 45.95
N ASP A 334 3.52 -28.00 45.33
CA ASP A 334 2.46 -28.96 45.01
C ASP A 334 2.44 -29.34 43.51
N GLY A 335 3.45 -28.93 42.73
CA GLY A 335 3.57 -29.28 41.31
C GLY A 335 2.68 -28.48 40.34
N VAL A 336 1.98 -27.45 40.81
CA VAL A 336 1.15 -26.55 39.98
C VAL A 336 2.02 -25.47 39.34
N MET A 337 1.86 -25.28 38.03
CA MET A 337 2.57 -24.27 37.24
C MET A 337 1.92 -22.88 37.38
N GLU A 338 2.54 -21.99 38.16
CA GLU A 338 2.20 -20.56 38.18
C GLU A 338 3.46 -19.71 38.06
N SER A 339 3.44 -18.65 37.24
CA SER A 339 4.61 -17.78 37.07
C SER A 339 5.04 -17.08 38.36
N TRP A 340 6.35 -17.06 38.66
CA TRP A 340 6.92 -16.25 39.77
C TRP A 340 6.92 -14.75 39.49
N CYS A 341 6.81 -14.35 38.23
CA CYS A 341 6.73 -12.96 37.81
C CYS A 341 5.25 -12.50 37.89
N PRO A 342 4.93 -11.46 38.69
CA PRO A 342 3.56 -10.93 38.80
C PRO A 342 2.97 -10.52 37.46
N ASP A 343 3.74 -9.81 36.64
CA ASP A 343 3.31 -9.30 35.34
C ASP A 343 3.00 -10.41 34.33
N CYS A 344 3.78 -11.50 34.38
CA CYS A 344 3.53 -12.69 33.58
C CYS A 344 2.21 -13.38 33.95
N ARG A 345 1.72 -13.28 35.19
CA ARG A 345 0.42 -13.87 35.58
C ARG A 345 -0.74 -13.14 34.89
N VAL A 346 -0.67 -11.81 34.84
CA VAL A 346 -1.65 -10.96 34.15
C VAL A 346 -1.55 -11.17 32.63
N ALA A 347 -0.35 -11.07 32.07
CA ALA A 347 -0.11 -11.21 30.64
C ALA A 347 -0.53 -12.56 30.07
N SER A 348 -0.24 -13.66 30.78
CA SER A 348 -0.58 -15.01 30.31
C SER A 348 -2.09 -15.18 30.19
N LYS A 349 -2.86 -14.68 31.16
CA LYS A 349 -4.32 -14.73 31.11
C LYS A 349 -4.86 -14.03 29.87
N ILE A 350 -4.41 -12.80 29.62
CA ILE A 350 -4.81 -11.99 28.46
C ILE A 350 -4.44 -12.70 27.14
N LEU A 351 -3.19 -13.16 27.03
CA LEU A 351 -2.69 -13.82 25.81
C LEU A 351 -3.49 -15.09 25.50
N PHE A 352 -3.67 -15.98 26.48
CA PHE A 352 -4.33 -17.26 26.23
C PHE A 352 -5.85 -17.12 26.02
N GLU A 353 -6.51 -16.15 26.67
CA GLU A 353 -7.92 -15.85 26.40
C GLU A 353 -8.12 -15.39 24.94
N GLU A 354 -7.26 -14.49 24.45
CA GLU A 354 -7.31 -13.98 23.07
C GLU A 354 -6.92 -15.06 22.04
N LEU A 355 -5.92 -15.91 22.33
CA LEU A 355 -5.58 -17.05 21.47
C LEU A 355 -6.74 -18.05 21.37
N LYS A 356 -7.41 -18.35 22.48
CA LYS A 356 -8.59 -19.22 22.50
C LYS A 356 -9.75 -18.64 21.69
N GLU A 357 -10.00 -17.33 21.80
CA GLU A 357 -10.99 -16.64 20.97
C GLU A 357 -10.66 -16.74 19.47
N ARG A 358 -9.36 -16.68 19.12
CA ARG A 358 -8.89 -16.82 17.74
C ARG A 358 -9.03 -18.22 17.18
N GLU A 359 -8.72 -19.24 17.99
CA GLU A 359 -8.95 -20.64 17.62
C GLU A 359 -10.41 -20.90 17.31
N ALA A 360 -11.31 -20.41 18.17
CA ALA A 360 -12.75 -20.49 17.96
C ALA A 360 -13.20 -19.82 16.65
N LYS A 361 -12.42 -18.86 16.15
CA LYS A 361 -12.63 -18.16 14.87
C LYS A 361 -11.82 -18.76 13.70
N GLY A 362 -11.19 -19.93 13.88
CA GLY A 362 -10.40 -20.60 12.84
C GLY A 362 -9.05 -19.92 12.53
N LYS A 363 -8.54 -19.07 13.42
CA LYS A 363 -7.24 -18.40 13.28
C LYS A 363 -6.17 -19.14 14.08
N GLY A 364 -5.51 -20.11 13.44
CA GLY A 364 -4.43 -20.91 14.04
C GLY A 364 -3.14 -20.14 14.29
N TYR A 365 -2.21 -20.74 15.02
CA TYR A 365 -0.91 -20.19 15.39
C TYR A 365 0.05 -21.32 15.82
N ILE A 366 1.35 -21.05 15.79
CA ILE A 366 2.33 -21.83 16.54
C ILE A 366 2.86 -20.93 17.65
N LEU A 367 2.67 -21.32 18.90
CA LEU A 367 3.17 -20.60 20.07
C LEU A 367 4.34 -21.38 20.66
N ILE A 368 5.52 -20.77 20.67
CA ILE A 368 6.63 -21.22 21.49
C ILE A 368 6.63 -20.44 22.79
N THR A 369 6.58 -21.16 23.90
CA THR A 369 6.77 -20.59 25.22
C THR A 369 8.19 -20.90 25.70
N LEU A 370 8.86 -19.86 26.20
CA LEU A 370 10.21 -19.92 26.75
C LEU A 370 10.11 -19.55 28.24
N PRO A 371 9.77 -20.52 29.11
CA PRO A 371 9.82 -20.35 30.55
C PRO A 371 11.23 -19.92 31.01
N VAL A 372 11.30 -19.03 32.00
CA VAL A 372 12.56 -18.65 32.66
C VAL A 372 12.55 -18.82 34.17
N ALA A 373 13.59 -19.44 34.73
CA ALA A 373 13.71 -19.66 36.16
C ALA A 373 14.14 -18.38 36.89
N ARG A 374 13.52 -18.08 38.05
CA ARG A 374 13.81 -16.85 38.81
C ARG A 374 15.28 -16.70 39.18
N ALA A 375 15.91 -17.79 39.63
CA ALA A 375 17.29 -17.79 40.12
C ALA A 375 18.32 -17.55 38.99
N GLY A 376 18.01 -17.96 37.76
CA GLY A 376 18.90 -17.80 36.60
C GLY A 376 18.67 -16.50 35.84
N TYR A 377 17.47 -15.93 35.89
CA TYR A 377 17.08 -14.81 35.03
C TYR A 377 17.07 -13.43 35.71
N LYS A 378 16.63 -13.35 36.97
CA LYS A 378 16.42 -12.05 37.65
C LYS A 378 17.75 -11.40 37.99
N GLY A 379 18.01 -10.21 37.42
CA GLY A 379 19.26 -9.46 37.65
C GLY A 379 20.47 -10.01 36.89
N ASN A 380 20.31 -11.07 36.10
CA ASN A 380 21.39 -11.64 35.31
C ASN A 380 21.41 -11.03 33.91
N ALA A 381 22.23 -9.99 33.70
CA ALA A 381 22.38 -9.35 32.39
C ALA A 381 22.99 -10.27 31.32
N SER A 382 23.77 -11.28 31.74
CA SER A 382 24.44 -12.24 30.86
C SER A 382 23.55 -13.42 30.45
N HIS A 383 22.29 -13.45 30.87
CA HIS A 383 21.37 -14.54 30.54
C HIS A 383 21.23 -14.71 29.02
N MET A 384 21.15 -15.95 28.55
CA MET A 384 21.22 -16.29 27.12
C MET A 384 20.18 -15.56 26.26
N TYR A 385 18.95 -15.34 26.76
CA TYR A 385 17.92 -14.60 26.03
C TYR A 385 18.17 -13.08 25.95
N ARG A 386 18.96 -12.52 26.88
CA ARG A 386 19.33 -11.10 26.89
C ARG A 386 20.52 -10.83 25.97
N THR A 387 21.47 -11.77 25.92
CA THR A 387 22.69 -11.65 25.13
C THR A 387 22.55 -12.22 23.72
N ASN A 388 21.52 -13.02 23.46
CA ASN A 388 21.24 -13.53 22.12
C ASN A 388 20.99 -12.35 21.15
N PRO A 389 21.75 -12.27 20.03
CA PRO A 389 21.73 -11.12 19.13
C PRO A 389 20.39 -10.92 18.43
N ASP A 390 19.61 -11.99 18.29
CA ASP A 390 18.28 -11.95 17.68
C ASP A 390 17.23 -11.54 18.72
N MET A 391 17.26 -12.13 19.92
CA MET A 391 16.20 -11.95 20.91
C MET A 391 16.30 -10.65 21.73
N LYS A 392 17.50 -10.35 22.27
CA LYS A 392 17.78 -9.17 23.11
C LYS A 392 16.68 -8.83 24.14
N ILE A 393 16.22 -9.83 24.88
CA ILE A 393 15.07 -9.66 25.78
C ILE A 393 15.45 -8.77 26.98
N GLU A 394 14.72 -7.67 27.18
CA GLU A 394 14.98 -6.73 28.28
C GLU A 394 14.31 -7.15 29.60
N GLY A 395 13.19 -7.88 29.53
CA GLY A 395 12.41 -8.28 30.70
C GLY A 395 11.40 -9.40 30.38
N VAL A 396 10.66 -9.85 31.39
CA VAL A 396 9.53 -10.76 31.22
C VAL A 396 8.30 -10.15 31.87
N PRO A 397 7.08 -10.31 31.32
CA PRO A 397 6.75 -11.03 30.09
C PRO A 397 7.19 -10.29 28.83
N THR A 398 7.62 -11.05 27.83
CA THR A 398 7.89 -10.52 26.50
C THR A 398 7.25 -11.40 25.43
N LEU A 399 6.41 -10.81 24.59
CA LEU A 399 5.74 -11.47 23.46
C LEU A 399 6.20 -10.84 22.15
N PHE A 400 6.61 -11.66 21.19
CA PHE A 400 7.09 -11.17 19.90
C PHE A 400 6.85 -12.17 18.78
N LEU A 401 6.88 -11.66 17.55
CA LEU A 401 6.67 -12.46 16.35
C LEU A 401 8.02 -12.95 15.82
N TRP A 402 8.13 -14.25 15.55
CA TRP A 402 9.31 -14.86 14.96
C TRP A 402 9.04 -15.27 13.52
N THR A 403 9.99 -14.99 12.63
CA THR A 403 9.91 -15.34 11.20
C THR A 403 11.11 -16.19 10.80
N THR A 404 11.12 -16.67 9.55
CA THR A 404 12.30 -17.36 8.99
C THR A 404 13.56 -16.47 8.94
N LYS A 405 13.41 -15.15 9.11
CA LYS A 405 14.52 -14.19 9.22
C LYS A 405 14.86 -13.78 10.65
N GLY A 406 14.26 -14.43 11.65
CA GLY A 406 14.40 -14.05 13.06
C GLY A 406 13.24 -13.18 13.55
N PRO A 407 13.40 -12.55 14.72
CA PRO A 407 12.36 -11.77 15.37
C PRO A 407 12.18 -10.41 14.70
N ILE A 408 10.95 -9.91 14.70
CA ILE A 408 10.66 -8.56 14.21
C ILE A 408 10.86 -7.57 15.36
N ALA A 409 12.04 -6.98 15.44
CA ALA A 409 12.45 -6.10 16.56
C ALA A 409 11.49 -4.94 16.85
N GLN A 410 10.82 -4.39 15.83
CA GLN A 410 9.84 -3.31 15.98
C GLN A 410 8.47 -3.77 16.53
N ARG A 411 8.29 -5.07 16.78
CA ARG A 411 7.02 -5.68 17.19
C ARG A 411 7.28 -6.71 18.28
N THR A 412 7.77 -6.18 19.39
CA THR A 412 7.90 -6.86 20.66
C THR A 412 7.00 -6.14 21.66
N LEU A 413 6.08 -6.87 22.28
CA LEU A 413 5.41 -6.40 23.48
C LEU A 413 6.28 -6.78 24.67
N GLY A 414 6.89 -5.79 25.30
CA GLY A 414 7.46 -5.95 26.63
C GLY A 414 6.37 -5.98 27.70
N GLU A 415 6.78 -5.86 28.95
CA GLU A 415 5.97 -6.01 30.16
C GLU A 415 4.64 -5.22 30.10
N ALA A 416 4.70 -3.89 29.92
CA ALA A 416 3.52 -3.03 29.86
C ALA A 416 2.62 -3.29 28.65
N GLY A 417 3.20 -3.82 27.55
CA GLY A 417 2.46 -4.19 26.35
C GLY A 417 1.65 -5.46 26.55
N CYS A 418 2.26 -6.47 27.17
CA CYS A 418 1.65 -7.77 27.42
C CYS A 418 0.50 -7.71 28.45
N GLN A 419 0.49 -6.71 29.32
CA GLN A 419 -0.59 -6.49 30.31
C GLN A 419 -1.81 -5.73 29.76
N SER A 420 -1.77 -5.30 28.49
CA SER A 420 -2.87 -4.56 27.86
C SER A 420 -3.64 -5.45 26.88
N PRO A 421 -4.92 -5.78 27.15
CA PRO A 421 -5.74 -6.59 26.24
C PRO A 421 -5.82 -6.01 24.83
N GLU A 422 -5.97 -4.69 24.72
CA GLU A 422 -6.01 -3.99 23.43
C GLU A 422 -4.70 -4.14 22.66
N LYS A 423 -3.55 -3.96 23.33
CA LYS A 423 -2.24 -4.10 22.68
C LYS A 423 -1.96 -5.55 22.27
N VAL A 424 -2.34 -6.53 23.09
CA VAL A 424 -2.20 -7.97 22.76
C VAL A 424 -3.09 -8.34 21.58
N LYS A 425 -4.35 -7.90 21.58
CA LYS A 425 -5.27 -8.10 20.45
C LYS A 425 -4.74 -7.48 19.16
N ASN A 426 -4.34 -6.22 19.20
CA ASN A 426 -3.75 -5.51 18.06
C ASN A 426 -2.48 -6.20 17.57
N PHE A 427 -1.64 -6.68 18.49
CA PHE A 427 -0.45 -7.45 18.18
C PHE A 427 -0.79 -8.75 17.45
N LEU A 428 -1.75 -9.54 17.93
CA LEU A 428 -2.13 -10.80 17.32
C LEU A 428 -2.85 -10.63 15.97
N ASP A 429 -3.66 -9.59 15.79
CA ASP A 429 -4.24 -9.24 14.49
C ASP A 429 -3.18 -8.90 13.47
N TYR A 430 -2.16 -8.16 13.89
CA TYR A 430 -1.02 -7.82 13.06
C TYR A 430 -0.15 -9.06 12.74
N SER A 431 0.12 -9.92 13.72
CA SER A 431 0.87 -11.18 13.53
C SER A 431 0.17 -12.11 12.54
N TYR A 432 -1.16 -12.21 12.63
CA TYR A 432 -1.96 -12.94 11.65
C TYR A 432 -1.89 -12.29 10.26
N ALA A 433 -1.85 -10.96 10.19
CA ALA A 433 -1.63 -10.23 8.93
C ALA A 433 -0.21 -10.38 8.36
N ILE A 434 0.80 -10.72 9.15
CA ILE A 434 2.18 -11.02 8.69
C ILE A 434 2.36 -12.47 8.26
N SER A 435 1.86 -13.43 9.01
CA SER A 435 2.03 -14.87 8.68
C SER A 435 1.37 -15.25 7.36
N ALA A 436 0.16 -14.75 7.21
CA ALA A 436 -0.50 -14.40 5.97
C ALA A 436 0.38 -13.99 4.77
N ARG A 437 1.45 -13.20 5.02
CA ARG A 437 2.37 -12.60 4.03
C ARG A 437 3.64 -13.42 3.79
N ASN A 438 3.87 -14.50 4.55
CA ASN A 438 5.14 -15.24 4.57
C ASN A 438 5.12 -16.60 3.83
N VAL A 439 4.17 -16.85 2.92
CA VAL A 439 4.28 -17.99 2.00
C VAL A 439 5.30 -17.66 0.91
N GLU A 440 6.56 -18.02 1.15
CA GLU A 440 7.62 -18.01 0.13
C GLU A 440 8.33 -19.38 0.02
N ILE A 441 8.51 -19.79 -1.24
CA ILE A 441 9.45 -20.79 -1.74
C ILE A 441 10.71 -19.99 -2.22
N PRO A 442 11.96 -20.45 -1.97
CA PRO A 442 13.20 -19.62 -1.92
C PRO A 442 13.78 -19.25 -3.31
N ALA A 443 14.76 -18.35 -3.55
CA ALA A 443 15.53 -17.33 -2.80
C ALA A 443 16.39 -16.44 -3.76
N LYS A 444 16.59 -15.14 -3.47
CA LYS A 444 17.90 -14.41 -3.27
C LYS A 444 17.86 -12.87 -3.42
N LEU A 445 18.60 -12.22 -2.50
CA LEU A 445 19.29 -10.91 -2.50
C LEU A 445 18.58 -9.63 -1.98
N SER A 446 19.30 -8.96 -1.08
CA SER A 446 19.01 -7.86 -0.14
C SER A 446 19.32 -6.45 -0.70
N TYR A 447 18.90 -5.37 0.01
CA TYR A 447 19.68 -4.12 0.26
C TYR A 447 18.89 -3.05 1.07
N ASP A 448 19.63 -2.18 1.79
CA ASP A 448 19.27 -1.30 2.92
C ASP A 448 19.29 0.22 2.58
N GLY A 449 18.68 1.08 3.42
CA GLY A 449 19.10 2.50 3.57
C GLY A 449 18.03 3.62 3.60
N GLU A 450 18.10 4.42 4.67
CA GLU A 450 17.35 5.63 5.14
C GLU A 450 17.48 6.87 4.19
N GLY A 451 16.82 8.03 4.27
CA GLY A 451 15.94 8.79 5.18
C GLY A 451 16.07 10.30 4.79
N LEU A 452 15.05 11.16 5.01
CA LEU A 452 15.14 12.61 5.40
C LEU A 452 13.87 13.43 5.05
N GLU A 453 13.50 14.27 6.00
CA GLU A 453 12.44 15.29 6.00
C GLU A 453 12.96 16.70 5.63
N SER A 454 11.99 17.64 5.59
CA SER A 454 12.09 19.11 5.50
C SER A 454 12.12 19.72 4.09
N ALA A 455 10.93 19.94 3.51
CA ALA A 455 10.74 20.85 2.35
C ALA A 455 9.24 21.19 2.15
N VAL A 456 8.62 21.89 3.10
CA VAL A 456 7.22 22.38 2.95
C VAL A 456 7.13 23.91 2.94
N ALA A 457 8.25 24.64 3.07
CA ALA A 457 8.19 26.10 3.21
C ALA A 457 8.18 26.90 1.90
N ASP A 458 8.56 26.33 0.75
CA ASP A 458 8.92 27.13 -0.44
C ASP A 458 7.89 27.14 -1.59
N SER A 459 6.75 26.45 -1.47
CA SER A 459 5.84 26.19 -2.60
C SER A 459 4.97 27.39 -3.04
N LEU A 460 4.98 28.52 -2.32
CA LEU A 460 4.03 29.62 -2.57
C LEU A 460 4.54 30.77 -3.47
N LYS A 461 5.73 30.67 -4.09
CA LYS A 461 6.33 31.78 -4.87
C LYS A 461 6.55 31.55 -6.37
N LEU A 462 6.15 30.41 -6.95
CA LEU A 462 6.59 30.03 -8.31
C LEU A 462 5.48 29.87 -9.36
N ALA A 463 4.25 30.31 -9.09
CA ALA A 463 3.11 29.97 -9.93
C ALA A 463 2.72 30.99 -11.02
N ASP A 464 3.51 32.04 -11.34
CA ASP A 464 3.01 33.08 -12.26
C ASP A 464 4.03 33.75 -13.22
N PRO A 465 4.81 32.97 -14.01
CA PRO A 465 5.08 33.47 -15.38
C PRO A 465 5.17 32.39 -16.50
N LEU A 466 4.73 31.15 -16.29
CA LEU A 466 4.84 30.08 -17.31
C LEU A 466 3.70 30.05 -18.35
N ALA A 467 2.73 30.95 -18.26
CA ALA A 467 1.57 30.99 -19.14
C ALA A 467 1.78 31.76 -20.46
N GLN A 468 2.93 32.41 -20.69
CA GLN A 468 3.14 33.29 -21.86
C GLN A 468 4.01 32.71 -23.00
N TRP A 469 4.54 31.48 -22.90
CA TRP A 469 5.50 30.96 -23.90
C TRP A 469 4.91 29.96 -24.91
N CYS A 470 3.59 29.92 -25.06
CA CYS A 470 2.91 29.04 -26.00
C CYS A 470 1.92 29.81 -26.89
N SER A 471 2.43 30.76 -27.67
CA SER A 471 1.77 31.21 -28.92
C SER A 471 2.62 30.78 -30.11
N PRO A 472 2.07 30.01 -31.07
CA PRO A 472 2.78 29.68 -32.30
C PRO A 472 2.62 30.83 -33.30
N GLY A 473 3.71 31.56 -33.55
CA GLY A 473 3.76 32.55 -34.63
C GLY A 473 4.80 33.65 -34.40
N VAL A 474 5.94 33.52 -35.06
CA VAL A 474 6.65 34.53 -35.89
C VAL A 474 8.14 34.17 -35.91
N GLN A 475 8.57 33.77 -37.13
CA GLN A 475 9.91 33.61 -37.73
C GLN A 475 11.04 32.98 -36.92
#